data_AF-A0A3A4SNZ3-F1
#
_entry.id   AF-A0A3A4SNZ3-F1
#
_cell.length_a   1.000
_cell.length_b   1.000
_cell.length_c   1.000
_cell.angle_alpha   90.00
_cell.angle_beta   90.00
_cell.angle_gamma   90.00
#
_symmetry.space_group_name_H-M   'P 1'
#
loop_
_entity.id
_entity.type
_entity.pdbx_description
1 polymer ?
#
loop_
_entity_poly.entity_id
_entity_poly.type
_entity_poly.pdbx_seq_one_letter_code
_entity_poly.pdbx_strand_id
1 'polypeptide(L)'
;MKQKIQYISSDKVPYYSMLSDYKWVPDFVKLEAARFKLLQLKNQEHDPYMLTREEFLEQIREQWQDYENYRLERMKRYLNNFRFKGSNPFDSYIILKTEVPPFLPFEQFESAIREMDGLGISSEDVQKNNLSIIDRQKSLENLIKKLCPKDFFVMSGGNVDFDVREKYVTRWRELQKKVDLPLAPNGILLKESPREEKRAWMELVGHEYVNPHADLTPDFNE
;
A
#
# COMPACT_ATOMS: atom_id res chain seq x y z
N MET A 1 11.75 22.81 -35.83
CA MET A 1 12.01 21.54 -36.56
C MET A 1 10.74 20.71 -36.49
N LYS A 2 10.07 20.41 -37.62
CA LYS A 2 8.91 19.50 -37.62
C LYS A 2 9.47 18.08 -37.41
N GLN A 3 9.33 17.52 -36.21
CA GLN A 3 9.64 16.10 -35.98
C GLN A 3 8.77 15.29 -36.95
N LYS A 4 9.41 14.58 -37.86
CA LYS A 4 8.76 13.72 -38.83
C LYS A 4 8.22 12.53 -38.05
N ILE A 5 6.93 12.57 -37.73
CA ILE A 5 6.24 11.46 -37.05
C ILE A 5 6.49 10.22 -37.93
N GLN A 6 7.29 9.29 -37.42
CA GLN A 6 7.49 8.01 -38.08
C GLN A 6 6.22 7.20 -37.84
N TYR A 7 5.42 7.03 -38.90
CA TYR A 7 4.32 6.09 -38.92
C TYR A 7 4.88 4.68 -38.68
N ILE A 8 4.64 4.15 -37.48
CA ILE A 8 4.95 2.77 -37.16
C ILE A 8 3.83 1.94 -37.79
N SER A 9 4.15 0.99 -38.68
CA SER A 9 3.14 0.06 -39.22
C SER A 9 2.38 -0.60 -38.06
N SER A 10 1.07 -0.77 -38.20
CA SER A 10 0.21 -1.51 -37.26
C SER A 10 0.78 -2.88 -36.90
N ASP A 11 1.51 -3.50 -37.83
CA ASP A 11 2.13 -4.82 -37.67
C ASP A 11 3.26 -4.85 -36.63
N LYS A 12 3.81 -3.68 -36.27
CA LYS A 12 4.84 -3.52 -35.25
C LYS A 12 4.26 -3.27 -33.86
N VAL A 13 2.93 -3.20 -33.73
CA VAL A 13 2.25 -3.01 -32.45
C VAL A 13 1.85 -4.40 -31.93
N PRO A 14 2.40 -4.84 -30.77
CA PRO A 14 2.14 -6.18 -30.25
C PRO A 14 0.64 -6.43 -30.09
N TYR A 15 0.15 -7.54 -30.63
CA TYR A 15 -1.24 -7.99 -30.51
C TYR A 15 -2.30 -6.96 -30.97
N TYR A 16 -1.93 -6.05 -31.87
CA TYR A 16 -2.82 -4.99 -32.37
C TYR A 16 -4.15 -5.51 -32.89
N SER A 17 -4.14 -6.62 -33.62
CA SER A 17 -5.36 -7.26 -34.13
C SER A 17 -6.34 -7.66 -33.03
N MET A 18 -5.84 -8.11 -31.87
CA MET A 18 -6.66 -8.53 -30.73
C MET A 18 -7.27 -7.35 -29.96
N LEU A 19 -6.72 -6.15 -30.10
CA LEU A 19 -7.09 -4.97 -29.29
C LEU A 19 -7.56 -3.77 -30.10
N SER A 20 -7.79 -3.97 -31.40
CA SER A 20 -8.05 -2.92 -32.38
C SER A 20 -9.35 -2.12 -32.14
N ASP A 21 -10.30 -2.63 -31.36
CA ASP A 21 -11.64 -2.04 -31.20
C ASP A 21 -11.87 -1.25 -29.90
N TYR A 22 -10.86 -1.07 -29.05
CA TYR A 22 -10.85 -0.29 -27.79
C TYR A 22 -11.98 -0.59 -26.77
N LYS A 23 -12.92 -1.49 -27.05
CA LYS A 23 -14.04 -1.85 -26.17
C LYS A 23 -13.59 -2.49 -24.86
N TRP A 24 -12.37 -3.03 -24.84
CA TRP A 24 -11.75 -3.64 -23.67
C TRP A 24 -11.31 -2.61 -22.62
N VAL A 25 -11.18 -1.33 -22.99
CA VAL A 25 -10.64 -0.28 -22.12
C VAL A 25 -11.40 -0.13 -20.80
N PRO A 26 -12.74 0.03 -20.79
CA PRO A 26 -13.48 0.18 -19.53
C PRO A 26 -13.30 -1.02 -18.60
N ASP A 27 -13.23 -2.23 -19.15
CA ASP A 27 -13.04 -3.45 -18.37
C ASP A 27 -11.62 -3.54 -17.82
N PHE A 28 -10.61 -3.12 -18.60
CA PHE A 28 -9.23 -3.06 -18.14
C PHE A 28 -9.03 -2.02 -17.02
N VAL A 29 -9.61 -0.83 -17.15
CA VAL A 29 -9.56 0.20 -16.08
C VAL A 29 -10.20 -0.34 -14.79
N LYS A 30 -11.35 -1.00 -14.89
CA LYS A 30 -12.00 -1.66 -13.73
C LYS A 30 -11.14 -2.78 -13.14
N LEU A 31 -10.49 -3.58 -13.99
CA LEU A 31 -9.61 -4.66 -13.59
C LEU A 31 -8.40 -4.14 -12.81
N GLU A 32 -7.72 -3.11 -13.34
CA GLU A 32 -6.56 -2.48 -12.69
C GLU A 32 -6.95 -1.84 -11.36
N ALA A 33 -8.09 -1.14 -11.30
CA ALA A 33 -8.61 -0.61 -10.05
C ALA A 33 -8.91 -1.71 -9.01
N ALA A 34 -9.46 -2.85 -9.44
CA ALA A 34 -9.73 -3.98 -8.56
C ALA A 34 -8.43 -4.65 -8.07
N ARG A 35 -7.44 -4.82 -8.96
CA ARG A 35 -6.10 -5.34 -8.62
C ARG A 35 -5.37 -4.44 -7.64
N PHE A 36 -5.40 -3.13 -7.87
CA PHE A 36 -4.80 -2.16 -6.96
C PHE A 36 -5.45 -2.20 -5.57
N LYS A 37 -6.79 -2.22 -5.50
CA LYS A 37 -7.51 -2.38 -4.23
C LYS A 37 -7.22 -3.71 -3.54
N LEU A 38 -7.12 -4.80 -4.29
CA LEU A 38 -6.74 -6.10 -3.74
C LEU A 38 -5.31 -6.07 -3.19
N LEU A 39 -4.38 -5.45 -3.90
CA LEU A 39 -3.01 -5.25 -3.44
C LEU A 39 -2.98 -4.39 -2.17
N GLN A 40 -3.76 -3.30 -2.12
CA GLN A 40 -3.91 -2.49 -0.91
C GLN A 40 -4.47 -3.30 0.27
N LEU A 41 -5.48 -4.16 0.05
CA LEU A 41 -6.02 -5.02 1.11
C LEU A 41 -5.07 -6.16 1.52
N LYS A 42 -4.17 -6.59 0.63
CA LYS A 42 -3.12 -7.59 0.96
C LYS A 42 -1.94 -6.95 1.68
N ASN A 43 -1.62 -5.71 1.31
CA ASN A 43 -0.53 -4.91 1.89
C ASN A 43 -0.99 -4.06 3.07
N GLN A 44 -2.30 -4.02 3.36
CA GLN A 44 -2.80 -3.78 4.70
C GLN A 44 -2.32 -4.97 5.54
N GLU A 45 -1.03 -4.93 5.90
CA GLU A 45 -0.58 -5.51 7.15
C GLU A 45 -1.63 -5.08 8.18
N HIS A 46 -2.13 -6.05 8.97
CA HIS A 46 -2.95 -5.75 10.13
C HIS A 46 -2.35 -4.53 10.79
N ASP A 47 -3.07 -3.41 10.76
CA ASP A 47 -2.58 -2.14 11.27
C ASP A 47 -2.00 -2.46 12.66
N PRO A 48 -0.67 -2.35 12.88
CA PRO A 48 -0.02 -2.92 14.07
C PRO A 48 -0.50 -2.26 15.37
N TYR A 49 -1.35 -1.23 15.25
CA TYR A 49 -2.05 -0.53 16.31
C TYR A 49 -3.41 -1.15 16.67
N MET A 50 -3.85 -2.22 16.00
CA MET A 50 -5.03 -3.00 16.38
C MET A 50 -4.64 -4.18 17.29
N LEU A 51 -3.74 -3.94 18.25
CA LEU A 51 -3.48 -4.93 19.30
C LEU A 51 -4.75 -5.10 20.13
N THR A 52 -5.09 -6.35 20.40
CA THR A 52 -5.99 -6.64 21.52
C THR A 52 -5.38 -6.09 22.80
N ARG A 53 -6.21 -5.82 23.81
CA ARG A 53 -5.74 -5.34 25.11
C ARG A 53 -4.70 -6.30 25.72
N GLU A 54 -4.87 -7.59 25.50
CA GLU A 54 -3.98 -8.66 25.93
C GLU A 54 -2.62 -8.60 25.21
N GLU A 55 -2.60 -8.45 23.87
CA GLU A 55 -1.34 -8.31 23.12
C GLU A 55 -0.60 -7.01 23.47
N PHE A 56 -1.32 -5.92 23.74
CA PHE A 56 -0.73 -4.68 24.24
C PHE A 56 -0.09 -4.86 25.63
N LEU A 57 -0.76 -5.57 26.53
CA LEU A 57 -0.22 -5.88 27.86
C LEU A 57 1.03 -6.77 27.77
N GLU A 58 1.06 -7.73 26.86
CA GLU A 58 2.22 -8.61 26.61
C GLU A 58 3.44 -7.78 26.14
N GLN A 59 3.25 -6.90 25.15
CA GLN A 59 4.32 -6.03 24.66
C GLN A 59 4.86 -5.08 25.74
N ILE A 60 3.97 -4.46 26.53
CA ILE A 60 4.40 -3.59 27.62
C ILE A 60 5.11 -4.40 28.71
N ARG A 61 4.70 -5.65 28.96
CA ARG A 61 5.38 -6.52 29.93
C ARG A 61 6.83 -6.79 29.55
N GLU A 62 7.12 -7.03 28.27
CA GLU A 62 8.51 -7.18 27.79
C GLU A 62 9.33 -5.90 28.05
N GLN A 63 8.80 -4.74 27.68
CA GLN A 63 9.45 -3.44 27.92
C GLN A 63 9.60 -3.12 29.42
N TRP A 64 8.65 -3.57 30.24
CA TRP A 64 8.67 -3.41 31.68
C TRP A 64 9.82 -4.21 32.30
N GLN A 65 10.06 -5.41 31.80
CA GLN A 65 11.12 -6.29 32.28
C GLN A 65 12.50 -5.73 31.91
N ASP A 66 12.65 -5.14 30.73
CA ASP A 66 13.86 -4.40 30.35
C ASP A 66 14.11 -3.20 31.27
N TYR A 67 13.05 -2.46 31.61
CA TYR A 67 13.14 -1.35 32.55
C TYR A 67 13.49 -1.80 33.97
N GLU A 68 12.93 -2.91 34.45
CA GLU A 68 13.26 -3.48 35.76
C GLU A 68 14.72 -3.94 35.80
N ASN A 69 15.20 -4.61 34.76
CA ASN A 69 16.60 -4.99 34.61
C ASN A 69 17.53 -3.77 34.61
N TYR A 70 17.19 -2.72 33.85
CA TYR A 70 17.93 -1.46 33.84
C TYR A 70 18.00 -0.83 35.24
N ARG A 71 16.87 -0.80 35.95
CA ARG A 71 16.78 -0.26 37.31
C ARG A 71 17.64 -1.07 38.28
N LEU A 72 17.55 -2.40 38.25
CA LEU A 72 18.36 -3.30 39.09
C LEU A 72 19.86 -3.12 38.82
N GLU A 73 20.27 -3.03 37.56
CA GLU A 73 21.68 -2.79 37.21
C GLU A 73 22.17 -1.42 37.68
N ARG A 74 21.34 -0.38 37.57
CA ARG A 74 21.67 0.95 38.10
C ARG A 74 21.78 0.95 39.62
N MET A 75 20.88 0.26 40.32
CA MET A 75 20.96 0.06 41.77
C MET A 75 22.23 -0.71 42.18
N LYS A 76 22.58 -1.79 41.48
CA LYS A 76 23.81 -2.55 41.72
C LYS A 76 25.06 -1.69 41.54
N ARG A 77 25.13 -0.90 40.45
CA ARG A 77 26.24 0.03 40.21
C ARG A 77 26.35 1.07 41.32
N TYR A 78 25.21 1.64 41.72
CA TYR A 78 25.17 2.60 42.82
C TYR A 78 25.71 1.96 44.10
N LEU A 79 25.17 0.82 44.53
CA LEU A 79 25.60 0.09 45.74
C LEU A 79 27.09 -0.32 45.70
N ASN A 80 27.61 -0.72 44.53
CA ASN A 80 29.02 -1.07 44.36
C ASN A 80 29.96 0.15 44.47
N ASN A 81 29.55 1.30 43.93
CA ASN A 81 30.27 2.56 44.10
C ASN A 81 30.14 3.09 45.54
N PHE A 82 29.11 2.66 46.27
CA PHE A 82 28.78 3.03 47.64
C PHE A 82 29.50 2.18 48.71
N ARG A 83 30.76 1.78 48.51
CA ARG A 83 31.56 1.19 49.60
C ARG A 83 31.77 2.25 50.70
N PHE A 84 30.95 2.17 51.74
CA PHE A 84 30.90 3.02 52.95
C PHE A 84 32.26 3.64 53.32
N LYS A 85 32.45 4.90 52.93
CA LYS A 85 33.46 5.80 53.50
C LYS A 85 32.75 6.86 54.34
N GLY A 86 32.19 6.45 55.49
CA GLY A 86 31.90 7.34 56.63
C GLY A 86 30.72 8.33 56.54
N SER A 87 29.85 8.28 55.53
CA SER A 87 28.70 9.20 55.43
C SER A 87 27.38 8.61 55.95
N ASN A 88 26.48 9.51 56.38
CA ASN A 88 25.16 9.21 56.94
C ASN A 88 24.31 8.36 55.96
N PRO A 89 23.75 7.21 56.39
CA PRO A 89 22.95 6.34 55.53
C PRO A 89 21.67 7.00 54.98
N PHE A 90 21.18 8.07 55.60
CA PHE A 90 19.96 8.77 55.15
C PHE A 90 20.17 9.73 53.97
N ASP A 91 21.34 10.36 53.84
CA ASP A 91 21.67 11.20 52.66
C ASP A 91 21.71 10.34 51.39
N SER A 92 22.11 9.07 51.57
CA SER A 92 22.17 8.04 50.52
C SER A 92 20.78 7.62 50.03
N TYR A 93 19.76 7.67 50.89
CA TYR A 93 18.37 7.33 50.56
C TYR A 93 17.69 8.41 49.70
N ILE A 94 18.03 9.69 49.93
CA ILE A 94 17.51 10.83 49.15
C ILE A 94 18.06 10.80 47.72
N ILE A 95 19.37 10.53 47.55
CA ILE A 95 20.01 10.41 46.23
C ILE A 95 19.45 9.22 45.44
N LEU A 96 19.22 8.08 46.11
CA LEU A 96 18.57 6.90 45.51
C LEU A 96 17.17 7.21 45.00
N LYS A 97 16.40 8.04 45.70
CA LYS A 97 15.04 8.46 45.28
C LYS A 97 15.04 9.41 44.07
N THR A 98 16.11 10.18 43.87
CA THR A 98 16.25 11.12 42.74
C THR A 98 16.90 10.51 41.51
N GLU A 99 17.79 9.52 41.66
CA GLU A 99 18.49 8.89 40.53
C GLU A 99 17.90 7.55 40.10
N VAL A 100 17.17 6.86 40.99
CA VAL A 100 16.48 5.61 40.68
C VAL A 100 14.99 5.92 40.58
N PRO A 101 14.39 5.77 39.39
CA PRO A 101 12.97 6.06 39.22
C PRO A 101 12.09 5.15 40.11
N PRO A 102 10.91 5.65 40.54
CA PRO A 102 10.05 4.97 41.50
C PRO A 102 9.62 3.59 40.98
N PHE A 103 9.52 2.63 41.90
CA PHE A 103 8.99 1.31 41.58
C PHE A 103 7.47 1.34 41.63
N LEU A 104 6.84 0.97 40.52
CA LEU A 104 5.44 0.58 40.46
C LEU A 104 5.44 -0.94 40.19
N PRO A 105 4.72 -1.78 40.95
CA PRO A 105 4.55 -3.18 40.58
C PRO A 105 3.80 -3.27 39.23
N PHE A 106 4.20 -4.21 38.36
CA PHE A 106 3.53 -4.38 37.07
C PHE A 106 2.04 -4.70 37.25
N GLU A 107 1.68 -5.38 38.32
CA GLU A 107 0.29 -5.73 38.64
C GLU A 107 -0.59 -4.49 38.83
N GLN A 108 -0.05 -3.40 39.36
CA GLN A 108 -0.77 -2.13 39.52
C GLN A 108 -0.96 -1.43 38.18
N PHE A 109 0.05 -1.51 37.30
CA PHE A 109 0.00 -0.99 35.94
C PHE A 109 -0.98 -1.79 35.06
N GLU A 110 -0.96 -3.12 35.15
CA GLU A 110 -1.85 -4.03 34.46
C GLU A 110 -3.32 -3.81 34.88
N SER A 111 -3.56 -3.66 36.18
CA SER A 111 -4.90 -3.36 36.71
C SER A 111 -5.42 -2.01 36.18
N ALA A 112 -4.57 -0.98 36.17
CA ALA A 112 -4.93 0.34 35.65
C ALA A 112 -5.29 0.28 34.16
N ILE A 113 -4.55 -0.46 33.33
CA ILE A 113 -4.88 -0.64 31.91
C ILE A 113 -6.21 -1.39 31.72
N ARG A 114 -6.46 -2.41 32.54
CA ARG A 114 -7.72 -3.18 32.47
C ARG A 114 -8.94 -2.33 32.81
N GLU A 115 -8.78 -1.30 33.63
CA GLU A 115 -9.82 -0.34 34.02
C GLU A 115 -9.97 0.84 33.05
N MET A 116 -9.05 1.03 32.09
CA MET A 116 -9.16 2.09 31.08
C MET A 116 -10.17 1.71 29.98
N ASP A 117 -11.19 2.55 29.82
CA ASP A 117 -12.09 2.49 28.67
C ASP A 117 -11.38 2.92 27.38
N GLY A 118 -11.61 2.19 26.29
CA GLY A 118 -11.09 2.53 24.96
C GLY A 118 -9.65 2.08 24.66
N LEU A 119 -9.03 1.29 25.53
CA LEU A 119 -7.68 0.75 25.32
C LEU A 119 -7.71 -0.66 24.73
N GLY A 120 -7.15 -0.80 23.53
CA GLY A 120 -7.22 -2.01 22.71
C GLY A 120 -8.56 -2.16 21.99
N ILE A 121 -8.60 -3.09 21.05
CA ILE A 121 -9.83 -3.44 20.32
C ILE A 121 -10.33 -4.76 20.88
N SER A 122 -11.65 -4.94 20.98
CA SER A 122 -12.19 -6.23 21.41
C SER A 122 -11.76 -7.33 20.44
N SER A 123 -11.48 -8.52 20.96
CA SER A 123 -11.13 -9.68 20.13
C SER A 123 -12.23 -10.01 19.12
N GLU A 124 -13.49 -9.73 19.46
CA GLU A 124 -14.66 -9.87 18.57
C GLU A 124 -14.63 -8.87 17.41
N ASP A 125 -14.27 -7.62 17.66
CA ASP A 125 -14.16 -6.57 16.63
C ASP A 125 -12.96 -6.81 15.70
N VAL A 126 -11.84 -7.31 16.22
CA VAL A 126 -10.69 -7.75 15.42
C VAL A 126 -11.09 -8.91 14.51
N GLN A 127 -11.78 -9.92 15.04
CA GLN A 127 -12.29 -11.04 14.25
C GLN A 127 -13.28 -10.58 13.18
N LYS A 128 -14.22 -9.70 13.53
CA LYS A 128 -15.22 -9.17 12.60
C LYS A 128 -14.59 -8.33 11.48
N ASN A 129 -13.60 -7.50 11.80
CA ASN A 129 -12.84 -6.75 10.81
C ASN A 129 -12.04 -7.67 9.89
N ASN A 130 -11.38 -8.69 10.45
CA ASN A 130 -10.63 -9.67 9.66
C ASN A 130 -11.53 -10.48 8.72
N LEU A 131 -12.69 -10.95 9.21
CA LEU A 131 -13.70 -11.60 8.37
C LEU A 131 -14.19 -10.67 7.25
N SER A 132 -14.43 -9.38 7.56
CA SER A 132 -14.82 -8.39 6.56
C SER A 132 -13.74 -8.16 5.50
N ILE A 133 -12.46 -8.11 5.88
CA ILE A 133 -11.35 -7.97 4.94
C ILE A 133 -11.25 -9.19 4.03
N ILE A 134 -11.35 -10.40 4.59
CA ILE A 134 -11.33 -11.65 3.82
C ILE A 134 -12.49 -11.69 2.81
N ASP A 135 -13.69 -11.29 3.23
CA ASP A 135 -14.86 -11.25 2.35
C ASP A 135 -14.71 -10.21 1.23
N ARG A 136 -14.11 -9.05 1.55
CA ARG A 136 -13.77 -8.02 0.55
C ARG A 136 -12.71 -8.52 -0.44
N GLN A 137 -11.67 -9.20 0.04
CA GLN A 137 -10.64 -9.82 -0.80
C GLN A 137 -11.26 -10.85 -1.75
N LYS A 138 -12.07 -11.79 -1.23
CA LYS A 138 -12.78 -12.79 -2.06
C LYS A 138 -13.71 -12.14 -3.09
N SER A 139 -14.43 -11.09 -2.71
CA SER A 139 -15.30 -10.33 -3.62
C SER A 139 -14.50 -9.72 -4.77
N LEU A 140 -13.36 -9.08 -4.46
CA LEU A 140 -12.46 -8.51 -5.46
C LEU A 140 -11.82 -9.57 -6.35
N GLU A 141 -11.41 -10.71 -5.81
CA GLU A 141 -10.88 -11.83 -6.59
C GLU A 141 -11.93 -12.38 -7.56
N ASN A 142 -13.20 -12.49 -7.13
CA ASN A 142 -14.29 -12.88 -8.01
C ASN A 142 -14.59 -11.84 -9.09
N LEU A 143 -14.53 -10.54 -8.75
CA LEU A 143 -14.67 -9.46 -9.71
C LEU A 143 -13.56 -9.50 -10.76
N ILE A 144 -12.31 -9.67 -10.33
CA ILE A 144 -11.14 -9.84 -11.22
C ILE A 144 -11.38 -11.01 -12.17
N LYS A 145 -11.79 -12.19 -11.67
CA LYS A 145 -12.10 -13.35 -12.52
C LYS A 145 -13.17 -13.05 -13.57
N LYS A 146 -14.20 -12.28 -13.23
CA LYS A 146 -15.26 -11.88 -14.17
C LYS A 146 -14.78 -10.87 -15.22
N LEU A 147 -13.87 -9.97 -14.86
CA LEU A 147 -13.28 -8.94 -15.73
C LEU A 147 -12.10 -9.45 -16.56
N CYS A 148 -11.78 -10.74 -16.48
CA CYS A 148 -10.71 -11.38 -17.24
C CYS A 148 -11.28 -12.30 -18.35
N PRO A 149 -11.66 -11.77 -19.54
CA PRO A 149 -12.07 -12.60 -20.67
C PRO A 149 -10.90 -13.45 -21.16
N LYS A 150 -11.14 -14.72 -21.48
CA LYS A 150 -10.11 -15.65 -21.97
C LYS A 150 -9.37 -15.15 -23.22
N ASP A 151 -10.01 -14.30 -24.02
CA ASP A 151 -9.48 -13.83 -25.31
C ASP A 151 -8.31 -12.84 -25.18
N PHE A 152 -8.11 -12.23 -24.01
CA PHE A 152 -7.02 -11.26 -23.77
C PHE A 152 -5.86 -11.82 -22.94
N PHE A 153 -5.97 -13.05 -22.43
CA PHE A 153 -4.90 -13.69 -21.69
C PHE A 153 -4.23 -14.75 -22.54
N VAL A 154 -2.92 -14.64 -22.68
CA VAL A 154 -2.13 -15.71 -23.29
C VAL A 154 -1.92 -16.78 -22.24
N MET A 155 -2.33 -18.01 -22.56
CA MET A 155 -2.16 -19.18 -21.71
C MET A 155 -0.98 -20.01 -22.21
N SER A 156 -0.09 -20.41 -21.31
CA SER A 156 1.03 -21.32 -21.60
C SER A 156 1.08 -22.43 -20.54
N GLY A 157 1.02 -23.69 -20.97
CA GLY A 157 1.06 -24.84 -20.06
C GLY A 157 -0.06 -24.89 -19.01
N GLY A 158 -1.23 -24.32 -19.31
CA GLY A 158 -2.37 -24.24 -18.38
C GLY A 158 -2.33 -23.06 -17.40
N ASN A 159 -1.29 -22.23 -17.44
CA ASN A 159 -1.16 -21.02 -16.63
C ASN A 159 -1.37 -19.77 -17.47
N VAL A 160 -1.83 -18.68 -16.82
CA VAL A 160 -1.86 -17.35 -17.42
C VAL A 160 -0.42 -16.85 -17.52
N ASP A 161 0.07 -16.65 -18.75
CA ASP A 161 1.41 -16.13 -19.01
C ASP A 161 1.41 -14.60 -18.84
N PHE A 162 0.54 -13.90 -19.58
CA PHE A 162 0.34 -12.46 -19.41
C PHE A 162 -0.99 -11.97 -20.00
N ASP A 163 -1.38 -10.77 -19.58
CA ASP A 163 -2.48 -10.00 -20.17
C ASP A 163 -1.97 -9.19 -21.37
N VAL A 164 -2.55 -9.44 -22.55
CA VAL A 164 -2.20 -8.76 -23.79
C VAL A 164 -2.44 -7.25 -23.70
N ARG A 165 -3.45 -6.82 -22.94
CA ARG A 165 -3.79 -5.41 -22.72
C ARG A 165 -2.67 -4.66 -22.01
N GLU A 166 -2.02 -5.29 -21.03
CA GLU A 166 -0.88 -4.70 -20.32
C GLU A 166 0.31 -4.47 -21.24
N LYS A 167 0.63 -5.44 -22.12
CA LYS A 167 1.72 -5.30 -23.11
C LYS A 167 1.43 -4.14 -24.06
N TYR A 168 0.18 -4.03 -24.50
CA TYR A 168 -0.26 -2.96 -25.39
C TYR A 168 -0.18 -1.57 -24.73
N VAL A 169 -0.69 -1.44 -23.50
CA VAL A 169 -0.61 -0.20 -22.70
C VAL A 169 0.84 0.17 -22.40
N THR A 170 1.68 -0.80 -22.03
CA THR A 170 3.12 -0.57 -21.75
C THR A 170 3.81 -0.01 -22.99
N ARG A 171 3.62 -0.65 -24.15
CA ARG A 171 4.18 -0.19 -25.43
C ARG A 171 3.72 1.22 -25.76
N TRP A 172 2.44 1.51 -25.55
CA TRP A 172 1.88 2.85 -25.76
C TRP A 172 2.53 3.89 -24.85
N ARG A 173 2.67 3.60 -23.54
CA ARG A 173 3.36 4.50 -22.58
C ARG A 173 4.82 4.75 -22.99
N GLU A 174 5.53 3.74 -23.45
CA GLU A 174 6.89 3.89 -23.97
C GLU A 174 6.97 4.77 -25.22
N LEU A 175 5.95 4.70 -26.10
CA LEU A 175 5.85 5.59 -27.25
C LEU A 175 5.61 7.02 -26.82
N GLN A 176 4.68 7.27 -25.89
CA GLN A 176 4.40 8.62 -25.37
C GLN A 176 5.66 9.29 -24.80
N LYS A 177 6.51 8.54 -24.08
CA LYS A 177 7.77 9.06 -23.53
C LYS A 177 8.77 9.55 -24.59
N LYS A 178 8.59 9.20 -25.86
CA LYS A 178 9.52 9.51 -26.95
C LYS A 178 9.00 10.59 -27.90
N VAL A 179 7.81 11.11 -27.66
CA VAL A 179 7.12 12.04 -28.56
C VAL A 179 6.55 13.22 -27.78
N ASP A 180 6.66 14.41 -28.37
CA ASP A 180 6.17 15.64 -27.74
C ASP A 180 4.64 15.80 -27.84
N LEU A 181 3.99 15.04 -28.72
CA LEU A 181 2.55 15.11 -28.94
C LEU A 181 1.88 13.76 -28.62
N PRO A 182 0.68 13.77 -28.00
CA PRO A 182 -0.03 12.54 -27.68
C PRO A 182 -0.36 11.72 -28.93
N LEU A 183 0.07 10.45 -28.95
CA LEU A 183 -0.17 9.51 -30.05
C LEU A 183 -1.12 8.38 -29.64
N ALA A 184 -1.89 7.83 -30.57
CA ALA A 184 -2.50 6.51 -30.43
C ALA A 184 -1.43 5.41 -30.59
N PRO A 185 -1.69 4.15 -30.21
CA PRO A 185 -0.67 3.07 -30.31
C PRO A 185 -0.22 2.77 -31.73
N ASN A 186 -1.04 3.07 -32.73
CA ASN A 186 -0.70 3.02 -34.15
C ASN A 186 0.20 4.19 -34.60
N GLY A 187 0.55 5.12 -33.71
CA GLY A 187 1.42 6.27 -33.99
C GLY A 187 0.71 7.45 -34.63
N ILE A 188 -0.63 7.43 -34.75
CA ILE A 188 -1.43 8.57 -35.23
C ILE A 188 -1.57 9.59 -34.10
N LEU A 189 -1.57 10.89 -34.41
CA LEU A 189 -1.81 11.93 -33.42
C LEU A 189 -3.22 11.80 -32.83
N LEU A 190 -3.34 11.77 -31.49
CA LEU A 190 -4.65 11.63 -30.84
C LEU A 190 -5.63 12.71 -31.25
N LYS A 191 -5.16 13.93 -31.56
CA LYS A 191 -6.05 15.01 -32.04
C LYS A 191 -6.72 14.68 -33.39
N GLU A 192 -6.11 13.81 -34.21
CA GLU A 192 -6.56 13.40 -35.53
C GLU A 192 -7.35 12.07 -35.49
N SER A 193 -7.30 11.36 -34.36
CA SER A 193 -8.07 10.12 -34.13
C SER A 193 -9.58 10.38 -34.04
N PRO A 194 -10.42 9.37 -34.32
CA PRO A 194 -11.85 9.41 -34.02
C PRO A 194 -12.14 9.70 -32.54
N ARG A 195 -13.29 10.32 -32.25
CA ARG A 195 -13.68 10.72 -30.88
C ARG A 195 -13.67 9.56 -29.89
N GLU A 196 -14.16 8.40 -30.30
CA GLU A 196 -14.24 7.19 -29.49
C GLU A 196 -12.84 6.70 -29.07
N GLU A 197 -11.89 6.72 -30.01
CA GLU A 197 -10.49 6.39 -29.76
C GLU A 197 -9.87 7.38 -28.77
N LYS A 198 -10.06 8.69 -28.98
CA LYS A 198 -9.58 9.71 -28.02
C LYS A 198 -10.09 9.45 -26.61
N ARG A 199 -11.39 9.18 -26.48
CA ARG A 199 -12.02 8.92 -25.19
C ARG A 199 -11.44 7.69 -24.50
N ALA A 200 -11.33 6.57 -25.22
CA ALA A 200 -10.75 5.35 -24.68
C ALA A 200 -9.31 5.58 -24.19
N TRP A 201 -8.50 6.29 -24.96
CA TRP A 201 -7.12 6.59 -24.57
C TRP A 201 -7.04 7.52 -23.36
N MET A 202 -7.90 8.53 -23.27
CA MET A 202 -7.96 9.40 -22.09
C MET A 202 -8.36 8.61 -20.82
N GLU A 203 -9.32 7.68 -20.93
CA GLU A 203 -9.76 6.84 -19.80
C GLU A 203 -8.65 5.91 -19.30
N LEU A 204 -7.79 5.39 -20.18
CA LEU A 204 -6.69 4.48 -19.80
C LEU A 204 -5.58 5.14 -18.98
N VAL A 205 -5.32 6.43 -19.16
CA VAL A 205 -4.10 7.07 -18.63
C VAL A 205 -4.33 8.28 -17.76
N GLY A 206 -5.58 8.62 -17.45
CA GLY A 206 -5.93 9.55 -16.39
C GLY A 206 -4.98 10.75 -16.28
N HIS A 207 -4.93 11.58 -17.31
CA HIS A 207 -4.13 12.82 -17.40
C HIS A 207 -2.58 12.72 -17.17
N GLU A 208 -2.01 11.63 -16.66
CA GLU A 208 -0.59 11.53 -16.27
C GLU A 208 0.37 11.26 -17.44
N TYR A 209 -0.10 10.60 -18.50
CA TYR A 209 0.73 10.21 -19.67
C TYR A 209 0.33 10.90 -20.97
N VAL A 210 -0.64 11.81 -20.90
CA VAL A 210 -0.83 12.84 -21.92
C VAL A 210 0.18 13.91 -21.54
N ASN A 211 1.17 14.18 -22.38
CA ASN A 211 2.24 15.14 -22.11
C ASN A 211 1.69 16.33 -21.30
N PRO A 212 2.24 16.69 -20.13
CA PRO A 212 1.74 17.81 -19.34
C PRO A 212 1.76 19.15 -20.11
N HIS A 213 2.44 19.20 -21.26
CA HIS A 213 2.44 20.31 -22.22
C HIS A 213 1.45 20.18 -23.38
N ALA A 214 0.73 19.06 -23.49
CA ALA A 214 -0.31 18.88 -24.50
C ALA A 214 -1.61 19.48 -23.98
N ASP A 215 -2.02 20.58 -24.58
CA ASP A 215 -3.33 21.22 -24.41
C ASP A 215 -4.46 20.31 -24.93
N LEU A 216 -4.65 19.15 -24.29
CA LEU A 216 -5.86 18.35 -24.41
C LEU A 216 -6.70 18.61 -23.17
N THR A 217 -7.30 19.80 -23.11
CA THR A 217 -8.48 20.00 -22.27
C THR A 217 -9.62 19.19 -22.86
N PRO A 218 -10.28 18.33 -22.07
CA PRO A 218 -11.36 17.50 -22.58
C PRO A 218 -12.55 18.40 -22.88
N ASP A 219 -12.86 18.58 -24.17
CA ASP A 219 -14.11 19.19 -24.57
C ASP A 219 -15.20 18.13 -24.55
N PHE A 220 -15.96 18.11 -23.46
CA PHE A 220 -17.08 17.20 -23.27
C PHE A 220 -18.38 17.71 -23.93
N ASN A 221 -18.34 18.90 -24.55
CA ASN A 221 -19.52 19.63 -25.02
C ASN A 221 -19.52 19.88 -26.54
N GLU A 222 -19.45 18.82 -27.34
CA GLU A 222 -19.95 18.82 -28.73
C GLU A 222 -20.65 17.50 -29.05
#